data_AF-A0A1F5ZF02-F1
#
_entry.id   AF-A0A1F5ZF02-F1
#
_cell.length_a   1.000
_cell.length_b   1.000
_cell.length_c   1.000
_cell.angle_alpha   90.00
_cell.angle_beta   90.00
_cell.angle_gamma   90.00
#
_symmetry.space_group_name_H-M   'P 1'
#
loop_
_entity.id
_entity.type
_entity.pdbx_description
1 polymer ?
#
loop_
_entity_poly.entity_id
_entity_poly.type
_entity_poly.pdbx_seq_one_letter_code
_entity_poly.pdbx_strand_id
1 'polypeptide(L)'
;MAYYASSPGSRSYGSDNYVFLKNSFVRPYFKPEQFDKEIEELSPDFVKICTQAKIAEEMELDLICGPGYRKALEFLIKDFLIKAKGKESKYVKDHKLGWLIANDIDSEKIKITSGLAKDLGNDETHYEKKIGVLTIEDMKKLIILTSHWITDEILTDGYKGKV
;
A
#
# COMPACT_ATOMS: atom_id res chain seq x y z
N MET A 1 -25.39 -0.12 11.56
CA MET A 1 -26.65 -0.25 10.80
C MET A 1 -26.92 1.07 10.12
N ALA A 2 -26.91 1.13 8.79
CA ALA A 2 -27.24 2.34 8.04
C ALA A 2 -28.71 2.25 7.59
N TYR A 3 -29.53 3.25 7.91
CA TYR A 3 -30.90 3.41 7.42
C TYR A 3 -31.00 4.74 6.68
N TYR A 4 -31.65 4.73 5.52
CA TYR A 4 -32.03 5.95 4.81
C TYR A 4 -33.54 6.14 4.95
N ALA A 5 -33.95 7.31 5.40
CA ALA A 5 -35.36 7.69 5.40
C ALA A 5 -35.76 8.06 3.97
N SER A 6 -36.74 7.39 3.39
CA SER A 6 -37.36 7.83 2.15
C SER A 6 -38.07 9.18 2.35
N SER A 7 -37.97 10.08 1.37
CA SER A 7 -38.69 11.37 1.39
C SER A 7 -40.21 11.17 1.54
N PRO A 8 -40.93 12.14 2.16
CA PRO A 8 -42.31 11.96 2.58
C PRO A 8 -43.26 12.05 1.38
N GLY A 9 -43.56 10.92 0.76
CA GLY A 9 -44.63 10.77 -0.22
C GLY A 9 -45.92 10.32 0.47
N SER A 10 -46.90 11.23 0.55
CA SER A 10 -48.34 11.03 0.86
C SER A 10 -48.72 9.98 1.91
N ARG A 11 -49.10 10.50 3.09
CA ARG A 11 -49.68 9.79 4.25
C ARG A 11 -50.85 8.87 3.88
N SER A 12 -50.74 7.59 4.24
CA SER A 12 -51.82 6.88 4.95
C SER A 12 -51.31 6.57 6.35
N TYR A 13 -52.12 6.88 7.36
CA TYR A 13 -51.76 6.79 8.77
C TYR A 13 -51.54 5.33 9.20
N GLY A 14 -50.44 5.07 9.92
CA GLY A 14 -50.32 3.90 10.79
C GLY A 14 -49.55 2.70 10.23
N SER A 15 -48.32 2.91 9.80
CA SER A 15 -47.22 1.96 10.03
C SER A 15 -45.92 2.65 9.65
N ASP A 16 -44.97 2.72 10.58
CA ASP A 16 -43.60 3.02 10.19
C ASP A 16 -43.16 1.89 9.27
N ASN A 17 -43.14 2.13 7.96
CA ASN A 17 -42.70 1.16 6.98
C ASN A 17 -41.18 1.03 7.08
N TYR A 18 -40.72 0.17 7.99
CA TYR A 18 -39.32 -0.26 8.04
C TYR A 18 -39.04 -1.11 6.80
N VAL A 19 -38.25 -0.57 5.87
CA VAL A 19 -37.68 -1.36 4.79
C VAL A 19 -36.48 -2.12 5.36
N PHE A 20 -36.68 -3.40 5.68
CA PHE A 20 -35.55 -4.28 5.95
C PHE A 20 -34.80 -4.49 4.64
N LEU A 21 -33.56 -4.01 4.57
CA LEU A 21 -32.66 -4.36 3.49
C LEU A 21 -32.45 -5.88 3.52
N LYS A 22 -33.12 -6.58 2.60
CA LYS A 22 -32.99 -8.01 2.40
C LYS A 22 -31.61 -8.28 1.81
N ASN A 23 -30.63 -8.40 2.69
CA ASN A 23 -29.25 -8.82 2.39
C ASN A 23 -28.57 -8.04 1.25
N SER A 24 -28.59 -6.71 1.29
CA SER A 24 -27.67 -5.93 0.47
C SER A 24 -26.29 -5.98 1.12
N PHE A 25 -25.41 -6.80 0.56
CA PHE A 25 -23.98 -6.72 0.82
C PHE A 25 -23.50 -5.36 0.29
N VAL A 26 -23.65 -4.31 1.10
CA VAL A 26 -23.09 -2.99 0.76
C VAL A 26 -21.58 -3.19 0.79
N ARG A 27 -20.94 -3.05 -0.38
CA ARG A 27 -19.49 -3.13 -0.44
C ARG A 27 -18.94 -2.08 0.53
N PRO A 28 -18.14 -2.49 1.54
CA PRO A 28 -17.54 -1.52 2.43
C PRO A 28 -16.72 -0.54 1.59
N TYR A 29 -17.03 0.75 1.74
CA TYR A 29 -16.22 1.81 1.16
C TYR A 29 -15.03 2.00 2.08
N PHE A 30 -13.84 1.75 1.55
CA PHE A 30 -12.61 1.97 2.28
C PHE A 30 -11.95 3.23 1.75
N LYS A 31 -11.62 4.13 2.69
CA LYS A 31 -10.82 5.30 2.36
C LYS A 31 -9.43 4.82 1.95
N PRO A 32 -8.92 5.22 0.76
CA PRO A 32 -7.55 4.90 0.38
C PRO A 32 -6.54 5.42 1.40
N GLU A 33 -5.46 4.67 1.59
CA GLU A 33 -4.30 5.20 2.32
C GLU A 33 -3.77 6.43 1.60
N GLN A 34 -3.44 7.46 2.39
CA GLN A 34 -2.95 8.72 1.89
C GLN A 34 -1.42 8.71 1.95
N PHE A 35 -0.79 9.03 0.82
CA PHE A 35 0.65 9.20 0.71
C PHE A 35 0.96 10.59 0.17
N ASP A 36 2.24 10.96 0.17
CA ASP A 36 2.67 12.18 -0.53
C ASP A 36 2.25 12.12 -2.01
N LYS A 37 1.92 13.28 -2.58
CA LYS A 37 1.44 13.38 -3.95
C LYS A 37 2.41 12.74 -4.95
N GLU A 38 3.70 12.93 -4.72
CA GLU A 38 4.78 12.34 -5.51
C GLU A 38 4.66 10.81 -5.55
N ILE A 39 4.30 10.17 -4.44
CA ILE A 39 4.14 8.72 -4.34
C ILE A 39 2.84 8.26 -4.99
N GLU A 40 1.74 9.00 -4.79
CA GLU A 40 0.46 8.68 -5.42
C GLU A 40 0.53 8.74 -6.95
N GLU A 41 1.25 9.73 -7.50
CA GLU A 41 1.51 9.86 -8.94
C GLU A 41 2.53 8.82 -9.44
N LEU A 42 3.58 8.58 -8.66
CA LEU A 42 4.63 7.62 -9.00
C LEU A 42 4.09 6.19 -9.06
N SER A 43 3.33 5.74 -8.06
CA SER A 43 2.88 4.35 -7.95
C SER A 43 1.45 4.24 -7.42
N PRO A 44 0.43 4.50 -8.27
CA PRO A 44 -0.97 4.40 -7.86
C PRO A 44 -1.37 2.96 -7.48
N ASP A 45 -0.70 1.95 -8.05
CA ASP A 45 -0.97 0.56 -7.69
C ASP A 45 -0.35 0.18 -6.34
N PHE A 46 0.79 0.77 -5.95
CA PHE A 46 1.28 0.67 -4.57
C PHE A 46 0.23 1.16 -3.57
N VAL A 47 -0.36 2.34 -3.80
CA VAL A 47 -1.40 2.91 -2.92
C VAL A 47 -2.60 1.97 -2.80
N LYS A 48 -3.06 1.41 -3.93
CA LYS A 48 -4.18 0.44 -3.94
C LYS A 48 -3.84 -0.83 -3.15
N ILE A 49 -2.66 -1.40 -3.37
CA ILE A 49 -2.25 -2.66 -2.71
C ILE A 49 -2.05 -2.42 -1.21
N CYS A 50 -1.42 -1.31 -0.82
CA CYS A 50 -1.23 -0.94 0.58
C CYS A 50 -2.57 -0.73 1.28
N THR A 51 -3.53 -0.07 0.62
CA THR A 51 -4.90 0.06 1.12
C THR A 51 -5.56 -1.30 1.34
N GLN A 52 -5.46 -2.22 0.37
CA GLN A 52 -6.01 -3.57 0.50
C GLN A 52 -5.34 -4.39 1.61
N ALA A 53 -4.03 -4.26 1.77
CA ALA A 53 -3.28 -4.92 2.85
C ALA A 53 -3.72 -4.40 4.23
N LYS A 54 -3.93 -3.09 4.36
CA LYS A 54 -4.47 -2.48 5.59
C LYS A 54 -5.88 -2.93 5.89
N ILE A 55 -6.76 -3.00 4.89
CA ILE A 55 -8.12 -3.53 5.08
C ILE A 55 -8.06 -4.98 5.59
N ALA A 56 -7.18 -5.80 5.01
CA ALA A 56 -6.99 -7.17 5.48
C ALA A 56 -6.50 -7.21 6.94
N GLU A 57 -5.57 -6.33 7.31
CA GLU A 57 -5.09 -6.16 8.69
C GLU A 57 -6.22 -5.74 9.64
N GLU A 58 -7.01 -4.72 9.28
CA GLU A 58 -8.17 -4.24 10.07
C GLU A 58 -9.28 -5.29 10.21
N MET A 59 -9.32 -6.25 9.30
CA MET A 59 -10.22 -7.40 9.33
C MET A 59 -9.61 -8.64 10.02
N GLU A 60 -8.46 -8.50 10.69
CA GLU A 60 -7.75 -9.58 11.40
C GLU A 60 -7.34 -10.74 10.46
N LEU A 61 -7.14 -10.46 9.17
CA LEU A 61 -6.67 -11.42 8.17
C LEU A 61 -5.13 -11.45 8.15
N ASP A 62 -4.54 -11.81 9.30
CA ASP A 62 -3.12 -11.69 9.60
C ASP A 62 -2.21 -12.47 8.63
N LEU A 63 -2.69 -13.58 8.08
CA LEU A 63 -1.96 -14.40 7.11
C LEU A 63 -1.90 -13.78 5.70
N ILE A 64 -2.69 -12.73 5.44
CA ILE A 64 -2.86 -12.14 4.11
C ILE A 64 -2.30 -10.72 4.05
N CYS A 65 -2.43 -9.94 5.13
CA CYS A 65 -1.95 -8.56 5.14
C CYS A 65 -0.43 -8.46 4.97
N GLY A 66 0.35 -9.35 5.61
CA GLY A 66 1.81 -9.39 5.49
C GLY A 66 2.31 -9.52 4.03
N PRO A 67 1.89 -10.57 3.30
CA PRO A 67 2.18 -10.72 1.87
C PRO A 67 1.67 -9.53 1.02
N GLY A 68 0.53 -8.94 1.39
CA GLY A 68 -0.01 -7.74 0.76
C GLY A 68 0.94 -6.54 0.85
N TYR A 69 1.47 -6.25 2.04
CA TYR A 69 2.45 -5.18 2.24
C TYR A 69 3.75 -5.41 1.50
N ARG A 70 4.25 -6.66 1.46
CA ARG A 70 5.43 -7.01 0.64
C ARG A 70 5.20 -6.71 -0.83
N LYS A 71 4.02 -7.08 -1.36
CA LYS A 71 3.64 -6.80 -2.74
C LYS A 71 3.57 -5.29 -2.99
N ALA A 72 3.02 -4.51 -2.05
CA ALA A 72 3.00 -3.06 -2.15
C ALA A 72 4.44 -2.52 -2.32
N LEU A 73 5.36 -2.92 -1.45
CA LEU A 73 6.77 -2.50 -1.53
C LEU A 73 7.42 -2.82 -2.88
N GLU A 74 7.12 -3.99 -3.46
CA GLU A 74 7.63 -4.35 -4.79
C GLU A 74 7.18 -3.37 -5.87
N PHE A 75 5.90 -2.99 -5.88
CA PHE A 75 5.36 -2.02 -6.83
C PHE A 75 6.01 -0.65 -6.66
N LEU A 76 6.14 -0.17 -5.41
CA LEU A 76 6.75 1.12 -5.12
C LEU A 76 8.20 1.19 -5.65
N ILE A 77 9.04 0.20 -5.32
CA ILE A 77 10.45 0.19 -5.72
C ILE A 77 10.59 0.05 -7.24
N LYS A 78 9.81 -0.84 -7.87
CA LYS A 78 9.88 -1.03 -9.33
C LYS A 78 9.41 0.21 -10.09
N ASP A 79 8.31 0.85 -9.65
CA ASP A 79 7.83 2.08 -10.27
C ASP A 79 8.80 3.24 -10.06
N PHE A 80 9.43 3.35 -8.88
CA PHE A 80 10.50 4.32 -8.63
C PHE A 80 11.66 4.16 -9.61
N LEU A 81 12.18 2.95 -9.76
CA LEU A 81 13.29 2.67 -10.67
C LEU A 81 12.95 3.02 -12.13
N ILE A 82 11.74 2.66 -12.58
CA ILE A 82 11.30 2.91 -13.96
C ILE A 82 11.04 4.40 -14.20
N LYS A 83 10.24 5.03 -13.36
CA LYS A 83 9.69 6.37 -13.63
C LYS A 83 10.60 7.50 -13.14
N ALA A 84 11.27 7.34 -12.00
CA ALA A 84 12.13 8.37 -11.43
C ALA A 84 13.60 8.17 -11.80
N LYS A 85 14.07 6.91 -11.92
CA LYS A 85 15.47 6.61 -12.24
C LYS A 85 15.73 6.21 -13.70
N GLY A 86 14.69 6.19 -14.53
CA GLY A 86 14.81 5.94 -15.97
C GLY A 86 15.33 4.55 -16.32
N LYS A 87 15.17 3.57 -15.43
CA LYS A 87 15.56 2.18 -15.68
C LYS A 87 14.59 1.55 -16.69
N GLU A 88 15.11 0.64 -17.51
CA GLU A 88 14.32 -0.01 -18.55
C GLU A 88 13.23 -0.93 -17.95
N SER A 89 12.00 -0.83 -18.44
CA SER A 89 10.84 -1.47 -17.80
C SER A 89 10.91 -3.00 -17.81
N LYS A 90 11.32 -3.60 -18.93
CA LYS A 90 11.45 -5.06 -19.06
C LYS A 90 12.52 -5.58 -18.10
N TYR A 91 13.67 -4.92 -18.06
CA TYR A 91 14.74 -5.22 -17.12
C TYR A 91 14.25 -5.21 -15.67
N VAL A 92 13.57 -4.16 -15.22
CA VAL A 92 13.07 -4.05 -13.84
C VAL A 92 12.03 -5.13 -13.54
N LYS A 93 11.18 -5.47 -14.51
CA LYS A 93 10.16 -6.53 -14.34
C LYS A 93 10.75 -7.93 -14.26
N ASP A 94 11.82 -8.18 -15.01
CA ASP A 94 12.49 -9.49 -15.08
C ASP A 94 13.34 -9.79 -13.83
N HIS A 95 13.72 -8.78 -13.06
CA HIS A 95 14.53 -8.94 -11.85
C HIS A 95 13.70 -9.02 -10.56
N LYS A 96 14.24 -9.78 -9.60
CA LYS A 96 13.67 -9.93 -8.25
C LYS A 96 13.90 -8.66 -7.43
N LEU A 97 12.94 -8.30 -6.58
CA LEU A 97 12.99 -7.11 -5.72
C LEU A 97 14.31 -6.96 -4.94
N GLY A 98 14.79 -8.04 -4.29
CA GLY A 98 16.03 -7.99 -3.53
C GLY A 98 17.28 -7.67 -4.37
N TRP A 99 17.31 -8.11 -5.64
CA TRP A 99 18.40 -7.80 -6.55
C TRP A 99 18.38 -6.33 -6.96
N LEU A 100 17.19 -5.80 -7.28
CA LEU A 100 16.98 -4.39 -7.62
C LEU A 100 17.37 -3.46 -6.46
N ILE A 101 16.96 -3.79 -5.22
CA ILE A 101 17.32 -3.00 -4.03
C ILE A 101 18.85 -2.95 -3.87
N ALA A 102 19.54 -4.07 -4.06
CA ALA A 102 20.99 -4.14 -3.87
C ALA A 102 21.78 -3.40 -4.97
N ASN A 103 21.33 -3.49 -6.22
CA ASN A 103 22.14 -3.08 -7.39
C ASN A 103 21.66 -1.81 -8.11
N ASP A 104 20.38 -1.44 -8.00
CA ASP A 104 19.81 -0.34 -8.79
C ASP A 104 19.35 0.87 -7.97
N ILE A 105 19.21 0.72 -6.66
CA ILE A 105 18.98 1.85 -5.76
C ILE A 105 20.34 2.46 -5.42
N ASP A 106 20.48 3.78 -5.46
CA ASP A 106 21.73 4.44 -5.06
C ASP A 106 21.67 4.93 -3.61
N SER A 107 20.52 5.45 -3.19
CA SER A 107 20.30 5.98 -1.85
C SER A 107 20.37 4.87 -0.78
N GLU A 108 21.39 4.96 0.08
CA GLU A 108 21.60 4.03 1.17
C GLU A 108 20.40 3.95 2.12
N LYS A 109 19.71 5.07 2.33
CA LYS A 109 18.52 5.13 3.18
C LYS A 109 17.39 4.28 2.61
N ILE A 110 17.13 4.40 1.31
CA ILE A 110 16.12 3.60 0.60
C ILE A 110 16.52 2.12 0.63
N LYS A 111 17.81 1.79 0.41
CA LYS A 111 18.30 0.41 0.48
C LYS A 111 18.01 -0.24 1.83
N ILE A 112 18.37 0.43 2.92
CA ILE A 112 18.21 -0.08 4.27
C ILE A 112 16.72 -0.30 4.58
N THR A 113 15.87 0.71 4.36
CA THR A 113 14.46 0.62 4.73
C THR A 113 13.69 -0.39 3.88
N SER A 114 13.91 -0.39 2.56
CA SER A 114 13.25 -1.33 1.65
C SER A 114 13.80 -2.75 1.78
N GLY A 115 15.10 -2.91 2.05
CA GLY A 115 15.73 -4.21 2.27
C GLY A 115 15.15 -4.93 3.48
N LEU A 116 15.08 -4.23 4.62
CA LEU A 116 14.48 -4.76 5.85
C LEU A 116 12.99 -5.07 5.67
N ALA A 117 12.21 -4.18 5.05
CA ALA A 117 10.79 -4.44 4.79
C ALA A 117 10.59 -5.65 3.87
N LYS A 118 11.45 -5.83 2.86
CA LYS A 118 11.43 -7.00 1.97
C LYS A 118 11.74 -8.29 2.72
N ASP A 119 12.68 -8.27 3.67
CA ASP A 119 13.02 -9.45 4.48
C ASP A 119 11.90 -9.83 5.44
N LEU A 120 11.29 -8.86 6.10
CA LEU A 120 10.11 -9.07 6.95
C LEU A 120 8.94 -9.63 6.16
N GLY A 121 8.59 -9.00 5.02
CA GLY A 121 7.52 -9.49 4.17
C GLY A 121 7.81 -10.87 3.58
N ASN A 122 9.08 -11.23 3.40
CA ASN A 122 9.45 -12.57 3.00
C ASN A 122 9.18 -13.58 4.12
N ASP A 123 9.51 -13.24 5.36
CA ASP A 123 9.27 -14.08 6.53
C ASP A 123 7.79 -14.40 6.73
N GLU A 124 6.88 -13.44 6.48
CA GLU A 124 5.41 -13.63 6.54
C GLU A 124 4.87 -14.69 5.55
N THR A 125 5.65 -15.10 4.56
CA THR A 125 5.27 -16.14 3.59
C THR A 125 5.87 -17.52 3.90
N HIS A 126 6.74 -17.62 4.90
CA HIS A 126 7.38 -18.88 5.26
C HIS A 126 6.51 -19.68 6.22
N TYR A 127 6.62 -21.01 6.14
CA TYR A 127 5.95 -21.93 7.06
C TYR A 127 6.43 -21.75 8.51
N GLU A 128 7.69 -21.33 8.69
CA GLU A 128 8.29 -20.99 9.98
C GLU A 128 8.80 -19.56 9.93
N LYS A 129 8.36 -18.70 10.86
CA LYS A 129 8.88 -17.34 11.02
C LYS A 129 10.29 -17.38 11.60
N LYS A 130 11.26 -16.79 10.91
CA LYS A 130 12.67 -16.73 11.30
C LYS A 130 13.02 -15.42 11.98
N ILE A 131 12.26 -14.35 11.76
CA ILE A 131 12.50 -13.04 12.35
C ILE A 131 11.62 -12.89 13.59
N GLY A 132 12.15 -13.25 14.76
CA GLY A 132 11.39 -13.23 16.01
C GLY A 132 11.29 -11.86 16.70
N VAL A 133 12.07 -10.86 16.27
CA VAL A 133 12.18 -9.55 16.98
C VAL A 133 11.30 -8.46 16.34
N LEU A 134 11.09 -8.53 15.02
CA LEU A 134 10.42 -7.50 14.25
C LEU A 134 9.02 -7.97 13.85
N THR A 135 8.09 -7.02 13.83
CA THR A 135 6.65 -7.27 13.64
C THR A 135 6.15 -6.73 12.31
N ILE A 136 4.90 -7.06 11.95
CA ILE A 136 4.20 -6.44 10.81
C ILE A 136 4.12 -4.91 10.94
N GLU A 137 4.03 -4.39 12.15
CA GLU A 137 4.01 -2.95 12.42
C GLU A 137 5.37 -2.31 12.08
N ASP A 138 6.47 -3.01 12.31
CA ASP A 138 7.80 -2.55 11.90
C ASP A 138 7.94 -2.57 10.37
N MET A 139 7.39 -3.59 9.71
CA MET A 139 7.35 -3.62 8.24
C MET A 139 6.57 -2.42 7.67
N LYS A 140 5.41 -2.08 8.24
CA LYS A 140 4.62 -0.91 7.83
C LYS A 140 5.40 0.39 7.99
N LYS A 141 6.06 0.59 9.14
CA LYS A 141 6.93 1.75 9.38
C LYS A 141 8.07 1.83 8.36
N LEU A 142 8.70 0.71 8.02
CA LEU A 142 9.77 0.66 7.03
C LEU A 142 9.27 0.99 5.62
N ILE A 143 8.05 0.56 5.24
CA ILE A 143 7.43 0.93 3.97
C ILE A 143 7.15 2.44 3.92
N ILE A 144 6.60 3.02 4.99
CA ILE A 144 6.34 4.47 5.09
C ILE A 144 7.65 5.27 5.03
N LEU A 145 8.69 4.84 5.76
CA LEU A 145 10.01 5.47 5.68
C LEU A 145 10.57 5.40 4.27
N THR A 146 10.42 4.26 3.59
CA THR A 146 10.86 4.09 2.20
C THR A 146 10.13 5.07 1.27
N SER A 147 8.81 5.26 1.42
CA SER A 147 8.08 6.22 0.60
C SER A 147 8.54 7.66 0.85
N HIS A 148 8.77 8.07 2.10
CA HIS A 148 9.28 9.42 2.39
C HIS A 148 10.67 9.66 1.77
N TRP A 149 11.59 8.69 1.87
CA TRP A 149 12.91 8.83 1.25
C TRP A 149 12.84 8.92 -0.28
N ILE A 150 11.89 8.21 -0.90
CA ILE A 150 11.62 8.33 -2.34
C ILE A 150 11.07 9.72 -2.68
N THR A 151 10.12 10.24 -1.90
CA THR A 151 9.58 11.61 -2.04
C THR A 151 10.72 12.63 -2.01
N ASP A 152 11.55 12.57 -0.97
CA ASP A 152 12.69 13.48 -0.78
C ASP A 152 13.63 13.46 -1.98
N GLU A 153 13.91 12.26 -2.52
CA GLU A 153 14.81 12.08 -3.66
C GLU A 153 14.22 12.63 -4.96
N ILE A 154 12.94 12.37 -5.23
CA ILE A 154 12.20 12.93 -6.38
C ILE A 154 12.19 14.45 -6.33
N LEU A 155 11.86 15.02 -5.18
CA LEU A 155 11.82 16.48 -4.99
C LEU A 155 13.21 17.08 -5.19
N THR A 156 14.24 16.50 -4.58
CA THR A 156 15.62 16.97 -4.68
C THR A 156 16.12 16.94 -6.13
N ASP A 157 15.87 15.83 -6.85
CA ASP A 157 16.25 15.70 -8.26
C ASP A 157 15.52 16.72 -9.15
N GLY A 158 14.26 17.04 -8.83
CA GLY A 158 13.47 18.08 -9.50
C GLY A 158 14.05 19.49 -9.38
N TYR A 159 14.85 19.79 -8.34
CA TYR A 159 15.55 21.07 -8.21
C TYR A 159 16.91 21.07 -8.90
N LYS A 160 17.59 19.93 -9.06
CA LYS A 160 18.87 19.84 -9.79
C LYS A 160 18.72 20.28 -11.25
N GLY A 161 17.58 20.01 -11.88
CA GLY A 161 17.30 20.43 -13.25
C GLY A 161 16.95 21.91 -13.43
N LYS A 162 16.88 22.69 -12.34
CA LYS A 162 16.58 24.14 -12.35
C LYS A 162 17.81 25.02 -12.13
N VAL A 163 18.97 24.42 -11.86
CA VAL A 163 20.27 25.09 -11.72
C VAL A 163 21.08 24.84 -12.99
#